data_AF-A0AAX6MAP8-F1
#
_entry.id   AF-A0AAX6MAP8-F1
#
_cell.length_a   1.000
_cell.length_b   1.000
_cell.length_c   1.000
_cell.angle_alpha   90.00
_cell.angle_beta   90.00
_cell.angle_gamma   90.00
#
_symmetry.space_group_name_H-M   'P 1'
#
loop_
_entity.id
_entity.type
_entity.pdbx_description
1 polymer ?
#
loop_
_entity_poly.entity_id
_entity_poly.type
_entity_poly.pdbx_seq_one_letter_code
_entity_poly.pdbx_strand_id
1 'polypeptide(L)'
;MSTNDSLCTTAHWLSTHGLGAIKDSTSTFSITAEQGTALLRPSHPDQLSGWVHFTIPSPPPKRPNLKKVSVDFSAQTAYVDAVDVYLANLVNSKSSGLKQDKSFALDFPTEVVYKGKGILVSVFIQFKDVSSRLMIESVGIEV
;
A
#
# COMPACT_ATOMS: atom_id res chain seq x y z
N MET A 1 6.24 40.09 21.20
CA MET A 1 6.60 38.66 21.06
C MET A 1 5.37 37.94 20.55
N SER A 2 5.34 37.57 19.27
CA SER A 2 4.23 36.83 18.66
C SER A 2 4.63 35.36 18.63
N THR A 3 3.95 34.53 19.42
CA THR A 3 4.10 33.07 19.36
C THR A 3 3.45 32.57 18.08
N ASN A 4 4.27 32.06 17.16
CA ASN A 4 3.79 31.31 16.01
C ASN A 4 3.18 30.01 16.54
N ASP A 5 1.84 29.97 16.63
CA ASP A 5 1.10 28.72 16.72
C ASP A 5 1.35 27.94 15.43
N SER A 6 2.32 27.03 15.49
CA SER A 6 2.55 26.04 14.44
C SER A 6 1.34 25.12 14.43
N LEU A 7 0.39 25.40 13.52
CA LEU A 7 -0.76 24.55 13.25
C LEU A 7 -0.25 23.15 12.92
N CYS A 8 -0.37 22.24 13.88
CA CYS A 8 -0.13 20.82 13.69
C CYS A 8 -1.20 20.35 12.71
N THR A 9 -0.87 20.34 11.43
CA THR A 9 -1.80 19.94 10.37
C THR A 9 -1.94 18.42 10.50
N THR A 10 -3.06 17.96 11.05
CA THR A 10 -3.30 16.53 11.23
C THR A 10 -3.49 15.87 9.87
N ALA A 11 -2.60 14.93 9.53
CA ALA A 11 -2.74 14.12 8.33
C ALA A 11 -3.99 13.24 8.43
N HIS A 12 -4.80 13.22 7.38
CA HIS A 12 -6.00 12.40 7.31
C HIS A 12 -5.74 11.21 6.39
N TRP A 13 -5.75 10.01 6.98
CA TRP A 13 -5.48 8.77 6.27
C TRP A 13 -6.76 8.01 5.98
N LEU A 14 -6.91 7.58 4.72
CA LEU A 14 -7.90 6.62 4.28
C LEU A 14 -7.17 5.30 4.11
N SER A 15 -7.47 4.34 4.98
CA SER A 15 -6.69 3.09 5.05
C SER A 15 -7.57 1.87 4.96
N THR A 16 -6.99 0.79 4.45
CA THR A 16 -7.53 -0.56 4.51
C THR A 16 -6.56 -1.43 5.28
N HIS A 17 -7.08 -2.19 6.24
CA HIS A 17 -6.29 -3.15 7.00
C HIS A 17 -5.85 -4.32 6.11
N GLY A 18 -4.80 -5.02 6.53
CA GLY A 18 -4.23 -6.17 5.85
C GLY A 18 -5.27 -7.23 5.45
N LEU A 19 -6.32 -7.42 6.25
CA LEU A 19 -7.44 -8.33 5.92
C LEU A 19 -8.11 -8.07 4.55
N GLY A 20 -8.00 -6.85 4.02
CA GLY A 20 -8.49 -6.49 2.70
C GLY A 20 -7.56 -6.88 1.55
N ALA A 21 -6.47 -7.62 1.81
CA ALA A 21 -5.53 -8.05 0.80
C ALA A 21 -6.16 -8.99 -0.22
N ILE A 22 -6.13 -8.60 -1.49
CA ILE A 22 -6.61 -9.39 -2.61
C ILE A 22 -5.40 -9.89 -3.39
N LYS A 23 -5.22 -11.21 -3.45
CA LYS A 23 -4.14 -11.83 -4.23
C LYS A 23 -4.34 -11.56 -5.72
N ASP A 24 -3.27 -11.19 -6.43
CA ASP A 24 -3.31 -11.19 -7.88
C ASP A 24 -3.55 -12.60 -8.45
N SER A 25 -4.22 -12.67 -9.60
CA SER A 25 -4.56 -13.93 -10.26
C SER A 25 -3.33 -14.75 -10.66
N THR A 26 -2.19 -14.09 -10.94
CA THR A 26 -0.95 -14.73 -11.40
C THR A 26 0.00 -15.12 -10.26
N SER A 27 -0.21 -14.57 -9.05
CA SER A 27 0.59 -14.89 -7.89
C SER A 27 0.20 -16.24 -7.27
N THR A 28 1.16 -17.00 -6.75
CA THR A 28 0.90 -18.21 -5.95
C THR A 28 1.04 -17.98 -4.46
N PHE A 29 1.01 -16.73 -3.99
CA PHE A 29 1.09 -16.47 -2.56
C PHE A 29 -0.06 -17.14 -1.80
N SER A 30 0.26 -17.69 -0.64
CA SER A 30 -0.74 -17.92 0.39
C SER A 30 -0.94 -16.62 1.16
N ILE A 31 -2.20 -16.26 1.40
CA ILE A 31 -2.59 -15.12 2.22
C ILE A 31 -3.43 -15.65 3.37
N THR A 32 -2.96 -15.47 4.59
CA THR A 32 -3.68 -15.84 5.82
C THR A 32 -4.00 -14.59 6.62
N ALA A 33 -5.23 -14.49 7.10
CA ALA A 33 -5.65 -13.43 8.01
C ALA A 33 -5.14 -13.69 9.43
N GLU A 34 -4.38 -12.76 10.01
CA GLU A 34 -3.91 -12.84 11.40
C GLU A 34 -4.08 -11.50 12.11
N GLN A 35 -4.96 -11.44 13.12
CA GLN A 35 -5.13 -10.26 13.99
C GLN A 35 -5.34 -8.91 13.27
N GLY A 36 -6.07 -8.90 12.14
CA GLY A 36 -6.27 -7.67 11.36
C GLY A 36 -5.22 -7.44 10.25
N THR A 37 -4.19 -8.27 10.19
CA THR A 37 -3.13 -8.23 9.17
C THR A 37 -3.32 -9.31 8.11
N ALA A 38 -2.64 -9.16 6.98
CA ALA A 38 -2.45 -10.23 6.00
C ALA A 38 -1.03 -10.77 6.09
N LEU A 39 -0.90 -12.04 6.44
CA LEU A 39 0.35 -12.77 6.39
C LEU A 39 0.51 -13.43 5.02
N LEU A 40 1.53 -13.00 4.29
CA LEU A 40 1.85 -13.48 2.96
C LEU A 40 3.08 -14.38 2.99
N ARG A 41 2.96 -15.52 2.32
CA ARG A 41 4.09 -16.43 2.04
C ARG A 41 4.04 -16.93 0.60
N PRO A 42 5.18 -17.04 -0.09
CA PRO A 42 5.23 -17.76 -1.35
C PRO A 42 4.88 -19.23 -1.12
N SER A 43 4.11 -19.84 -2.02
CA SER A 43 3.79 -21.28 -1.94
C SER A 43 4.65 -22.15 -2.86
N HIS A 44 5.40 -21.52 -3.78
CA HIS A 44 6.26 -22.20 -4.74
C HIS A 44 7.65 -21.53 -4.84
N PRO A 45 8.74 -22.33 -4.97
CA PRO A 45 10.11 -21.81 -5.04
C PRO A 45 10.41 -21.01 -6.31
N ASP A 46 9.68 -21.25 -7.39
CA ASP A 46 9.88 -20.56 -8.67
C ASP A 46 9.05 -19.26 -8.78
N GLN A 47 8.22 -18.97 -7.78
CA GLN A 47 7.30 -17.82 -7.78
C GLN A 47 7.40 -17.06 -6.45
N LEU A 48 8.51 -16.34 -6.33
CA LEU A 48 8.86 -15.55 -5.15
C LEU A 48 8.43 -14.08 -5.26
N SER A 49 7.62 -13.72 -6.26
CA SER A 49 7.16 -12.35 -6.43
C SER A 49 5.75 -12.27 -6.99
N GLY A 50 5.08 -11.15 -6.75
CA GLY A 50 3.67 -11.00 -7.12
C GLY A 50 3.01 -9.77 -6.51
N TRP A 51 1.88 -9.41 -7.12
CA TRP A 51 1.05 -8.28 -6.69
C TRP A 51 0.00 -8.69 -5.66
N VAL A 52 -0.31 -7.75 -4.78
CA VAL A 52 -1.41 -7.81 -3.82
C VAL A 52 -2.15 -6.49 -3.88
N HIS A 53 -3.48 -6.53 -3.91
CA HIS A 53 -4.30 -5.35 -4.13
C HIS A 53 -5.12 -4.99 -2.88
N PHE A 54 -5.32 -3.70 -2.69
CA PHE A 54 -6.10 -3.12 -1.59
C PHE A 54 -7.05 -2.05 -2.13
N THR A 55 -8.34 -2.17 -1.81
CA THR A 55 -9.35 -1.18 -2.17
C THR A 55 -9.45 -0.11 -1.08
N ILE A 56 -9.01 1.11 -1.37
CA ILE A 56 -9.00 2.19 -0.37
C ILE A 56 -10.35 2.92 -0.36
N PRO A 57 -10.89 3.28 0.82
CA PRO A 57 -12.10 4.08 0.92
C PRO A 57 -12.01 5.39 0.11
N SER A 58 -13.15 5.82 -0.41
CA SER A 58 -13.21 7.09 -1.15
C SER A 58 -13.01 8.28 -0.22
N PRO A 59 -12.26 9.31 -0.63
CA PRO A 59 -12.14 10.52 0.15
C PRO A 59 -13.48 11.28 0.28
N PRO A 60 -13.65 12.08 1.34
CA PRO A 60 -14.76 13.00 1.43
C PRO A 60 -14.78 13.97 0.25
N PRO A 61 -15.95 14.36 -0.30
CA PRO A 61 -16.04 15.27 -1.44
C PRO A 61 -15.35 16.63 -1.24
N LYS A 62 -15.21 17.07 0.02
CA LYS A 62 -14.53 18.33 0.39
C LYS A 62 -13.00 18.22 0.40
N ARG A 63 -12.44 17.02 0.27
CA ARG A 63 -10.99 16.74 0.32
C ARG A 63 -10.58 15.69 -0.73
N PRO A 64 -10.72 16.01 -2.03
CA PRO A 64 -10.46 15.05 -3.10
C PRO A 64 -8.97 14.88 -3.43
N ASN A 65 -8.10 15.75 -2.92
CA ASN A 65 -6.68 15.73 -3.24
C ASN A 65 -5.97 14.63 -2.46
N LEU A 66 -5.18 13.82 -3.15
CA LEU A 66 -4.39 12.74 -2.59
C LEU A 66 -2.93 13.20 -2.50
N LYS A 67 -2.28 12.96 -1.36
CA LYS A 67 -0.93 13.48 -1.08
C LYS A 67 0.12 12.39 -1.06
N LYS A 68 -0.17 11.27 -0.39
CA LYS A 68 0.77 10.16 -0.20
C LYS A 68 0.09 8.81 -0.30
N VAL A 69 0.89 7.79 -0.60
CA VAL A 69 0.55 6.38 -0.38
C VAL A 69 1.45 5.82 0.72
N SER A 70 0.88 5.08 1.67
CA SER A 70 1.61 4.38 2.71
C SER A 70 1.39 2.87 2.64
N VAL A 71 2.43 2.12 3.01
CA VAL A 71 2.37 0.67 3.20
C VAL A 71 3.00 0.38 4.56
N ASP A 72 2.19 -0.11 5.49
CA ASP A 72 2.61 -0.51 6.83
C ASP A 72 2.73 -2.03 6.88
N PHE A 73 3.93 -2.53 7.14
CA PHE A 73 4.20 -3.96 7.14
C PHE A 73 5.44 -4.31 7.97
N SER A 74 5.52 -5.57 8.34
CA SER A 74 6.74 -6.20 8.84
C SER A 74 7.14 -7.37 7.93
N ALA A 75 8.44 -7.63 7.82
CA ALA A 75 8.93 -8.67 6.93
C ALA A 75 10.05 -9.48 7.57
N GLN A 76 10.12 -10.76 7.19
CA GLN A 76 11.27 -11.62 7.40
C GLN A 76 11.70 -12.13 6.02
N THR A 77 12.87 -11.66 5.59
CA THR A 77 13.49 -11.99 4.29
C THR A 77 12.59 -11.72 3.08
N ALA A 78 11.80 -10.64 3.12
CA ALA A 78 10.98 -10.14 2.02
C ALA A 78 11.05 -8.61 1.98
N TYR A 79 10.67 -8.02 0.85
CA TYR A 79 10.60 -6.57 0.69
C TYR A 79 9.49 -6.16 -0.29
N VAL A 80 9.05 -4.92 -0.18
CA VAL A 80 8.17 -4.27 -1.15
C VAL A 80 9.03 -3.59 -2.21
N ASP A 81 8.87 -3.99 -3.47
CA ASP A 81 9.66 -3.45 -4.58
C ASP A 81 8.90 -2.41 -5.40
N ALA A 82 7.58 -2.52 -5.48
CA ALA A 82 6.77 -1.56 -6.21
C ALA A 82 5.42 -1.27 -5.55
N VAL A 83 4.91 -0.07 -5.79
CA VAL A 83 3.56 0.37 -5.42
C VAL A 83 2.94 1.11 -6.59
N ASP A 84 1.78 0.64 -7.03
CA ASP A 84 0.98 1.28 -8.08
C ASP A 84 -0.35 1.75 -7.49
N VAL A 85 -0.74 2.99 -7.78
CA VAL A 85 -2.02 3.57 -7.35
C VAL A 85 -2.89 3.84 -8.57
N TYR A 86 -4.10 3.28 -8.56
CA TYR A 86 -5.08 3.40 -9.62
C TYR A 86 -6.28 4.20 -9.15
N LEU A 87 -6.68 5.17 -9.97
CA LEU A 87 -7.98 5.84 -9.84
C LEU A 87 -8.86 5.39 -11.01
N ALA A 88 -9.89 4.60 -10.73
CA ALA A 88 -10.57 3.82 -11.76
C ALA A 88 -9.59 2.88 -12.50
N ASN A 89 -9.43 3.09 -13.82
CA ASN A 89 -8.58 2.29 -14.70
C ASN A 89 -7.29 3.04 -15.10
N LEU A 90 -7.07 4.24 -14.56
CA LEU A 90 -5.89 5.04 -14.86
C LEU A 90 -4.86 4.80 -13.77
N VAL A 91 -3.64 4.42 -14.19
CA VAL A 91 -2.51 4.41 -13.27
C VAL A 91 -2.11 5.85 -13.02
N ASN A 92 -2.23 6.29 -11.78
CA ASN A 92 -1.94 7.66 -11.37
C ASN A 92 -0.55 7.81 -10.75
N SER A 93 -0.01 6.74 -10.18
CA SER A 93 1.36 6.70 -9.68
C SER A 93 1.92 5.30 -9.82
N LYS A 94 3.17 5.21 -10.28
CA LYS A 94 3.99 3.99 -10.28
C LYS A 94 5.28 4.28 -9.58
N SER A 95 5.64 3.42 -8.64
CA SER A 95 6.93 3.43 -7.97
C SER A 95 7.48 2.03 -8.02
N SER A 96 8.69 1.84 -8.54
CA SER A 96 9.33 0.53 -8.71
C SER A 96 10.81 0.58 -8.32
N GLY A 97 11.41 -0.57 -8.01
CA GLY A 97 12.80 -0.63 -7.54
C GLY A 97 12.99 -0.05 -6.14
N LEU A 98 11.92 -0.01 -5.34
CA LEU A 98 11.86 0.59 -4.01
C LEU A 98 12.72 -0.16 -2.99
N LYS A 99 12.75 -1.50 -3.09
CA LYS A 99 13.46 -2.41 -2.19
C LYS A 99 13.28 -2.09 -0.69
N GLN A 100 12.05 -1.74 -0.30
CA GLN A 100 11.73 -1.37 1.09
C GLN A 100 11.50 -2.61 1.93
N ASP A 101 12.27 -2.74 3.01
CA ASP A 101 12.19 -3.85 3.97
C ASP A 101 11.44 -3.47 5.27
N LYS A 102 10.94 -2.23 5.35
CA LYS A 102 10.17 -1.65 6.46
C LYS A 102 9.07 -0.72 5.93
N SER A 103 8.08 -0.42 6.77
CA SER A 103 7.00 0.51 6.46
C SER A 103 7.49 1.85 5.90
N PHE A 104 6.74 2.40 4.96
CA PHE A 104 7.11 3.63 4.27
C PHE A 104 5.89 4.39 3.75
N ALA A 105 6.11 5.66 3.39
CA ALA A 105 5.15 6.48 2.65
C ALA A 105 5.87 7.19 1.50
N LEU A 106 5.18 7.32 0.36
CA LEU A 106 5.66 7.99 -0.84
C LEU A 106 4.72 9.14 -1.19
N ASP A 107 5.28 10.32 -1.44
CA ASP A 107 4.53 11.44 -1.99
C ASP A 107 4.13 11.17 -3.44
N PHE A 108 2.96 11.65 -3.85
CA PHE A 108 2.60 11.67 -5.27
C PHE A 108 3.47 12.70 -6.00
N PRO A 109 4.07 12.37 -7.16
CA PRO A 109 5.00 13.26 -7.86
C PRO A 109 4.31 14.49 -8.46
N THR A 110 3.00 14.42 -8.67
CA THR A 110 2.15 15.50 -9.17
C THR A 110 0.86 15.54 -8.37
N GLU A 111 0.10 16.64 -8.49
CA GLU A 111 -1.21 16.74 -7.84
C GLU A 111 -2.16 15.67 -8.37
N VAL A 112 -2.66 14.84 -7.46
CA VAL A 112 -3.60 13.76 -7.76
C VAL A 112 -4.96 14.11 -7.16
N VAL A 113 -5.98 14.22 -8.01
CA VAL A 113 -7.36 14.54 -7.59
C VAL A 113 -8.26 13.33 -7.82
N TYR A 114 -8.94 12.88 -6.78
CA TYR A 114 -9.93 11.80 -6.85
C TYR A 114 -11.18 12.21 -7.66
N LYS A 115 -11.57 11.36 -8.62
CA LYS A 115 -12.69 11.61 -9.56
C LYS A 115 -13.89 10.66 -9.39
N GLY A 116 -14.02 9.99 -8.24
CA GLY A 116 -15.26 9.29 -7.87
C GLY A 116 -15.41 7.81 -8.29
N LYS A 117 -14.35 7.13 -8.73
CA LYS A 117 -14.42 5.77 -9.28
C LYS A 117 -13.68 4.68 -8.46
N GLY A 118 -13.42 4.95 -7.18
CA GLY A 118 -12.66 4.08 -6.30
C GLY A 118 -11.15 4.25 -6.43
N ILE A 119 -10.42 3.80 -5.40
CA ILE A 119 -8.96 3.83 -5.32
C ILE A 119 -8.49 2.39 -5.11
N LEU A 120 -7.58 1.93 -5.97
CA LEU A 120 -6.89 0.65 -5.80
C LEU A 120 -5.41 0.93 -5.58
N VAL A 121 -4.83 0.32 -4.55
CA VAL A 121 -3.39 0.30 -4.33
C VAL A 121 -2.90 -1.12 -4.54
N SER A 122 -1.95 -1.30 -5.45
CA SER A 122 -1.27 -2.57 -5.71
C SER A 122 0.13 -2.50 -5.11
N VAL A 123 0.49 -3.51 -4.33
CA VAL A 123 1.80 -3.64 -3.70
C VAL A 123 2.50 -4.87 -4.29
N PHE A 124 3.68 -4.67 -4.87
CA PHE A 124 4.50 -5.75 -5.41
C PHE A 124 5.51 -6.20 -4.39
N ILE A 125 5.43 -7.48 -4.04
CA ILE A 125 6.25 -8.09 -2.99
C ILE A 125 7.28 -9.00 -3.65
N GLN A 126 8.49 -8.99 -3.08
CA GLN A 126 9.59 -9.87 -3.42
C GLN A 126 10.01 -10.65 -2.17
N PHE A 127 9.94 -11.97 -2.25
CA PHE A 127 10.43 -12.91 -1.25
C PHE A 127 11.83 -13.39 -1.65
N LYS A 128 12.71 -13.60 -0.67
CA LYS A 128 14.04 -14.14 -0.94
C LYS A 128 14.01 -15.66 -1.19
N ASP A 129 13.12 -16.36 -0.50
CA ASP A 129 12.97 -17.81 -0.58
C ASP A 129 11.58 -18.25 -0.07
N VAL A 130 11.29 -19.55 -0.12
CA VAL A 130 9.99 -20.10 0.28
C VAL A 130 9.68 -20.01 1.78
N SER A 131 10.70 -19.80 2.61
CA SER A 131 10.54 -19.65 4.06
C SER A 131 10.28 -18.19 4.48
N SER A 132 10.47 -17.25 3.55
CA SER A 132 10.20 -15.83 3.75
C SER A 132 8.73 -15.57 4.09
N ARG A 133 8.49 -14.48 4.83
CA ARG A 133 7.14 -14.01 5.15
C ARG A 133 7.08 -12.49 5.19
N LEU A 134 5.93 -11.95 4.83
CA LEU A 134 5.63 -10.53 4.95
C LEU A 134 4.23 -10.37 5.53
N MET A 135 4.07 -9.51 6.52
CA MET A 135 2.81 -9.23 7.17
C MET A 135 2.40 -7.78 6.90
N ILE A 136 1.35 -7.59 6.10
CA ILE A 136 0.80 -6.26 5.82
C ILE A 136 -0.21 -5.91 6.91
N GLU A 137 0.01 -4.80 7.59
CA GLU A 137 -0.85 -4.27 8.64
C GLU A 137 -1.91 -3.33 8.03
N SER A 138 -1.47 -2.39 7.19
CA SER A 138 -2.35 -1.47 6.47
C SER A 138 -1.74 -0.92 5.20
N VAL A 139 -2.61 -0.52 4.28
CA VAL A 139 -2.27 0.31 3.12
C VAL A 139 -3.16 1.54 3.15
N GLY A 140 -2.57 2.72 2.95
CA GLY A 140 -3.25 3.99 3.17
C GLY A 140 -2.97 5.04 2.11
N ILE A 141 -3.89 6.00 2.02
CA ILE A 141 -3.75 7.22 1.21
C ILE A 141 -3.99 8.42 2.11
N GLU A 142 -3.07 9.38 2.08
CA GLU A 142 -3.25 10.66 2.77
C GLU A 142 -4.05 11.63 1.89
N VAL A 143 -4.98 12.38 2.51
CA VAL A 143 -5.82 13.40 1.87
C VAL A 143 -5.74 14.77 2.54
#